data_AF-A0A940FN04-F1
#
_entry.id   AF-A0A940FN04-F1
#
_cell.length_a   1.000
_cell.length_b   1.000
_cell.length_c   1.000
_cell.angle_alpha   90.00
_cell.angle_beta   90.00
_cell.angle_gamma   90.00
#
_symmetry.space_group_name_H-M   'P 1'
#
loop_
_entity.id
_entity.type
_entity.pdbx_description
1 polymer ?
#
loop_
_entity_poly.entity_id
_entity_poly.type
_entity_poly.pdbx_seq_one_letter_code
_entity_poly.pdbx_strand_id
1 'polypeptide(L)'
;LYTIQPSVLFGMPTWWDATNFSKPEFKGLEVFYSTPFYISPTNPFGTELTNWFKTKFYSRPTDMFFRGYETLYHFAHLLQLNGSNFGSSLTDKRFRLFTDFDIKPVIDSKTNTLDYFENKKIYFVKKVDGVVTAVY
;
A
#
# COMPACT_ATOMS: atom_id res chain seq x y z
N LEU A 1 -11.67 -38.39 16.57
CA LEU A 1 -11.83 -37.50 15.39
C LEU A 1 -10.98 -36.26 15.67
N TYR A 2 -9.90 -36.05 14.93
CA TYR A 2 -9.09 -34.82 15.06
C TYR A 2 -9.78 -33.71 14.28
N THR A 3 -10.20 -32.66 14.96
CA THR A 3 -10.71 -31.44 14.32
C THR A 3 -9.51 -30.72 13.72
N ILE A 4 -9.35 -30.74 12.40
CA ILE A 4 -8.34 -29.94 11.72
C ILE A 4 -8.79 -28.48 11.85
N GLN A 5 -8.11 -27.73 12.71
CA GLN A 5 -8.31 -26.28 12.74
C GLN A 5 -7.59 -25.67 11.54
N PRO A 6 -8.24 -24.78 10.78
CA PRO A 6 -7.56 -24.04 9.73
C PRO A 6 -6.42 -23.23 10.36
N SER A 7 -5.21 -23.47 9.90
CA SER A 7 -4.05 -22.70 10.34
C SER A 7 -4.03 -21.39 9.54
N VAL A 8 -3.94 -20.26 10.24
CA VAL A 8 -3.83 -18.93 9.63
C VAL A 8 -2.46 -18.36 9.96
N LEU A 9 -1.72 -17.95 8.93
CA LEU A 9 -0.39 -17.39 9.06
C LEU A 9 -0.44 -15.86 8.93
N PHE A 10 0.06 -15.15 9.95
CA PHE A 10 0.27 -13.70 9.90
C PHE A 10 1.75 -13.39 9.70
N GLY A 11 2.02 -12.52 8.73
CA GLY A 11 3.35 -12.22 8.22
C GLY A 11 3.76 -10.75 8.33
N MET A 12 5.06 -10.52 8.15
CA MET A 12 5.65 -9.19 8.11
C MET A 12 5.29 -8.44 6.81
N PRO A 13 5.32 -7.10 6.80
CA PRO A 13 5.02 -6.34 5.59
C PRO A 13 5.93 -6.64 4.39
N THR A 14 7.15 -7.09 4.65
CA THR A 14 8.13 -7.43 3.61
C THR A 14 7.81 -8.72 2.86
N TRP A 15 6.84 -9.52 3.34
CA TRP A 15 6.52 -10.82 2.75
C TRP A 15 5.79 -10.74 1.41
N TRP A 16 5.25 -9.56 1.03
CA TRP A 16 4.54 -9.35 -0.24
C TRP A 16 5.33 -9.87 -1.45
N ASP A 17 6.63 -9.60 -1.49
CA ASP A 17 7.53 -9.92 -2.61
C ASP A 17 8.67 -10.88 -2.20
N ALA A 18 9.03 -10.92 -0.91
CA ALA A 18 10.12 -11.76 -0.42
C ALA A 18 9.75 -13.25 -0.28
N THR A 19 8.47 -13.60 -0.27
CA THR A 19 8.01 -14.98 -0.04
C THR A 19 7.07 -15.45 -1.14
N ASN A 20 7.44 -16.59 -1.76
CA ASN A 20 6.59 -17.24 -2.74
C ASN A 20 5.57 -18.15 -2.05
N PHE A 21 4.36 -17.63 -1.83
CA PHE A 21 3.23 -18.36 -1.22
C PHE A 21 2.55 -19.37 -2.15
N SER A 22 3.01 -19.54 -3.40
CA SER A 22 2.50 -20.58 -4.30
C SER A 22 3.20 -21.92 -4.12
N LYS A 23 4.20 -22.02 -3.24
CA LYS A 23 4.93 -23.26 -3.01
C LYS A 23 4.09 -24.31 -2.25
N PRO A 24 4.36 -25.62 -2.44
CA PRO A 24 3.55 -26.70 -1.86
C PRO A 24 3.40 -26.65 -0.33
N GLU A 25 4.41 -26.15 0.39
CA GLU A 25 4.38 -26.00 1.85
C GLU A 25 3.32 -25.00 2.35
N PHE A 26 2.81 -24.12 1.48
CA PHE A 26 1.76 -23.14 1.80
C PHE A 26 0.38 -23.54 1.25
N LYS A 27 0.26 -24.72 0.65
CA LYS A 27 -0.99 -25.15 0.01
C LYS A 27 -2.12 -25.26 1.04
N GLY A 28 -3.26 -24.63 0.74
CA GLY A 28 -4.44 -24.57 1.62
C GLY A 28 -4.27 -23.67 2.84
N LEU A 29 -3.15 -22.95 2.98
CA LEU A 29 -2.90 -22.04 4.10
C LEU A 29 -3.47 -20.66 3.79
N GLU A 30 -4.19 -20.09 4.75
CA GLU A 30 -4.55 -18.67 4.69
C GLU A 30 -3.40 -17.82 5.21
N VAL A 31 -2.89 -16.91 4.38
CA VAL A 31 -1.78 -16.02 4.72
C VAL A 31 -2.25 -14.58 4.73
N PHE A 32 -1.99 -13.88 5.82
CA PHE A 32 -2.21 -12.45 5.96
C PHE A 32 -0.87 -11.75 6.12
N TYR A 33 -0.65 -10.65 5.42
CA TYR A 33 0.47 -9.74 5.68
C TYR A 33 -0.02 -8.31 5.53
N SER A 34 0.64 -7.41 6.24
CA SER A 34 0.36 -5.98 6.13
C SER A 34 1.12 -5.38 4.95
N THR A 35 0.66 -4.26 4.42
CA THR A 35 1.43 -3.45 3.47
C THR A 35 0.97 -2.00 3.55
N PRO A 36 1.87 -1.00 3.47
CA PRO A 36 1.46 0.40 3.37
C PRO A 36 0.90 0.76 1.99
N PHE A 37 0.96 -0.16 1.01
CA PHE A 37 0.62 0.12 -0.37
C PHE A 37 0.08 -1.10 -1.08
N TYR A 38 -1.05 -0.94 -1.76
CA TYR A 38 -1.66 -1.97 -2.56
C TYR A 38 -2.38 -1.34 -3.76
N ILE A 39 -2.06 -1.80 -4.96
CA ILE A 39 -2.82 -1.50 -6.17
C ILE A 39 -3.54 -2.77 -6.59
N SER A 40 -4.86 -2.69 -6.76
CA SER A 40 -5.62 -3.80 -7.33
C SER A 40 -5.10 -4.14 -8.73
N PRO A 41 -4.82 -5.42 -9.04
CA PRO A 41 -4.49 -5.84 -10.39
C PRO A 41 -5.54 -5.48 -11.45
N THR A 42 -6.78 -5.21 -11.01
CA THR A 42 -7.90 -4.80 -11.89
C THR A 42 -8.01 -3.28 -12.04
N ASN A 43 -7.13 -2.49 -11.43
CA ASN A 43 -7.15 -1.04 -11.58
C ASN A 43 -6.76 -0.65 -13.01
N PRO A 44 -7.65 0.02 -13.78
CA PRO A 44 -7.39 0.33 -15.19
C PRO A 44 -6.24 1.33 -15.35
N PHE A 45 -6.17 2.35 -14.51
CA PHE A 45 -5.11 3.36 -14.57
C PHE A 45 -3.73 2.79 -14.20
N GLY A 46 -3.67 1.92 -13.19
CA GLY A 46 -2.44 1.19 -12.85
C GLY A 46 -1.98 0.28 -14.00
N THR A 47 -2.92 -0.35 -14.71
CA THR A 47 -2.62 -1.16 -15.90
C THR A 47 -2.09 -0.32 -17.06
N GLU A 48 -2.70 0.84 -17.32
CA GLU A 48 -2.25 1.78 -18.35
C GLU A 48 -0.83 2.28 -18.07
N LEU A 49 -0.55 2.74 -16.85
CA LEU A 49 0.78 3.18 -16.44
C LEU A 49 1.82 2.05 -16.52
N THR A 50 1.42 0.82 -16.18
CA THR A 50 2.28 -0.35 -16.34
C THR A 50 2.67 -0.57 -17.80
N ASN A 51 1.71 -0.47 -18.72
CA ASN A 51 1.95 -0.64 -20.15
C ASN A 51 2.82 0.49 -20.69
N TRP A 52 2.53 1.73 -20.33
CA TRP A 52 3.35 2.89 -20.69
C TRP A 52 4.81 2.73 -20.23
N PHE A 53 5.03 2.33 -18.97
CA PHE A 53 6.37 2.14 -18.41
C PHE A 53 7.13 1.03 -19.16
N LYS A 54 6.45 -0.10 -19.44
CA LYS A 54 7.04 -1.21 -20.22
C LYS A 54 7.43 -0.77 -21.62
N THR A 55 6.58 -0.03 -22.31
CA THR A 55 6.88 0.48 -23.66
C THR A 55 8.03 1.48 -23.65
N LYS A 56 8.12 2.33 -22.62
CA LYS A 56 9.13 3.39 -22.55
C LYS A 56 10.51 2.87 -22.12
N PHE A 57 10.55 1.97 -21.14
CA PHE A 57 11.77 1.56 -20.44
C PHE A 57 12.15 0.09 -20.66
N TYR A 58 11.34 -0.68 -21.41
CA TYR A 58 11.55 -2.10 -21.66
C TYR A 58 11.72 -2.94 -20.38
N SER A 59 11.09 -2.51 -19.29
CA SER A 59 11.18 -3.12 -17.97
C SER A 59 9.86 -3.08 -17.23
N ARG A 60 9.73 -3.82 -16.14
CA ARG A 60 8.55 -3.79 -15.26
C ARG A 60 8.70 -2.67 -14.24
N PRO A 61 7.65 -1.85 -14.00
CA PRO A 61 7.70 -0.87 -12.92
C PRO A 61 7.74 -1.57 -11.57
N THR A 62 8.45 -0.98 -10.61
CA THR A 62 8.41 -1.37 -9.20
C THR A 62 7.33 -0.57 -8.47
N ASP A 63 6.99 -0.97 -7.25
CA ASP A 63 6.05 -0.21 -6.40
C ASP A 63 6.49 1.25 -6.21
N MET A 64 7.79 1.54 -6.24
CA MET A 64 8.31 2.91 -6.10
C MET A 64 7.92 3.82 -7.26
N PHE A 65 7.74 3.28 -8.46
CA PHE A 65 7.26 4.06 -9.60
C PHE A 65 5.85 4.59 -9.34
N PHE A 66 4.93 3.71 -8.91
CA PHE A 66 3.55 4.08 -8.63
C PHE A 66 3.43 4.98 -7.40
N ARG A 67 4.18 4.68 -6.33
CA ARG A 67 4.22 5.50 -5.12
C ARG A 67 4.75 6.90 -5.40
N GLY A 68 5.82 7.01 -6.19
CA GLY A 68 6.35 8.31 -6.60
C GLY A 68 5.34 9.11 -7.43
N TYR A 69 4.69 8.45 -8.39
CA TYR A 69 3.65 9.06 -9.22
C TYR A 69 2.48 9.56 -8.38
N GLU A 70 1.91 8.72 -7.51
CA GLU A 70 0.74 9.09 -6.72
C GLU A 70 1.06 10.16 -5.68
N THR A 71 2.21 10.06 -5.02
CA THR A 71 2.62 11.01 -3.97
C THR A 71 2.80 12.39 -4.58
N LEU A 72 3.50 12.47 -5.73
CA LEU A 72 3.70 13.74 -6.41
C LEU A 72 2.37 14.31 -6.90
N TYR A 73 1.54 13.51 -7.58
CA TYR A 73 0.25 13.96 -8.06
C TYR A 73 -0.63 14.47 -6.92
N HIS A 74 -0.80 13.68 -5.85
CA HIS A 74 -1.67 14.00 -4.74
C HIS A 74 -1.22 15.27 -3.99
N PHE A 75 0.02 15.29 -3.52
CA PHE A 75 0.49 16.40 -2.67
C PHE A 75 0.80 17.67 -3.46
N ALA A 76 1.20 17.60 -4.74
CA ALA A 76 1.37 18.81 -5.54
C ALA A 76 0.03 19.52 -5.79
N HIS A 77 -1.04 18.77 -6.07
CA HIS A 77 -2.36 19.37 -6.26
C HIS A 77 -2.94 19.90 -4.94
N LEU A 78 -2.74 19.20 -3.81
CA LEU A 78 -3.12 19.72 -2.50
C LEU A 78 -2.36 20.98 -2.13
N LEU A 79 -1.06 21.05 -2.44
CA LEU A 79 -0.24 22.24 -2.21
C LEU A 79 -0.74 23.41 -3.05
N GLN A 80 -1.01 23.18 -4.34
CA GLN A 80 -1.55 24.20 -5.24
C GLN A 80 -2.92 24.72 -4.77
N LEU A 81 -3.77 23.83 -4.26
CA LEU A 81 -5.12 24.16 -3.83
C LEU A 81 -5.18 24.91 -2.48
N ASN A 82 -4.34 24.51 -1.52
CA ASN A 82 -4.41 25.02 -0.15
C ASN A 82 -3.32 26.05 0.18
N GLY A 83 -2.29 26.19 -0.67
CA GLY A 83 -1.21 27.17 -0.51
C GLY A 83 -0.53 27.07 0.86
N SER A 84 -0.48 28.19 1.58
CA SER A 84 0.10 28.23 2.93
C SER A 84 -0.60 27.33 3.96
N ASN A 85 -1.85 26.95 3.71
CA ASN A 85 -2.63 26.08 4.60
C ASN A 85 -2.44 24.58 4.30
N PHE A 86 -1.54 24.21 3.39
CA PHE A 86 -1.29 22.83 2.95
C PHE A 86 -1.14 21.83 4.11
N GLY A 87 -0.41 22.19 5.17
CA GLY A 87 -0.18 21.32 6.33
C GLY A 87 -1.45 20.86 7.04
N SER A 88 -2.53 21.65 6.99
CA SER A 88 -3.84 21.29 7.57
C SER A 88 -4.68 20.38 6.67
N SER A 89 -4.27 20.18 5.41
CA SER A 89 -4.98 19.43 4.38
C SER A 89 -4.32 18.10 4.02
N LEU A 90 -3.32 17.64 4.78
CA LEU A 90 -2.52 16.45 4.44
C LEU A 90 -3.32 15.14 4.42
N THR A 91 -4.47 15.08 5.12
CA THR A 91 -5.37 13.90 5.15
C THR A 91 -6.51 14.03 4.14
N ASP A 92 -6.52 15.09 3.33
CA ASP A 92 -7.56 15.32 2.33
C ASP A 92 -7.48 14.25 1.23
N LYS A 93 -8.63 13.65 0.90
CA LYS A 93 -8.70 12.56 -0.08
C LYS A 93 -8.88 13.03 -1.53
N ARG A 94 -8.95 14.35 -1.77
CA ARG A 94 -8.93 14.93 -3.12
C ARG A 94 -7.65 14.46 -3.83
N PHE A 95 -7.73 14.24 -5.14
CA PHE A 95 -6.59 13.80 -5.97
C PHE A 95 -6.02 12.41 -5.60
N ARG A 96 -6.83 11.54 -4.96
CA ARG A 96 -6.47 10.13 -4.75
C ARG A 96 -6.38 9.38 -6.08
N LEU A 97 -5.31 8.62 -6.28
CA LEU A 97 -5.11 7.77 -7.47
C LEU A 97 -5.27 6.29 -7.14
N PHE A 98 -4.34 5.72 -6.36
CA PHE A 98 -4.33 4.29 -6.05
C PHE A 98 -4.68 4.03 -4.58
N THR A 99 -3.94 4.65 -3.67
CA THR A 99 -4.05 4.39 -2.23
C THR A 99 -4.62 5.56 -1.45
N ASP A 100 -5.18 5.27 -0.27
CA ASP A 100 -5.58 6.31 0.68
C ASP A 100 -4.37 6.73 1.52
N PHE A 101 -4.26 8.01 1.83
CA PHE A 101 -3.33 8.52 2.83
C PHE A 101 -4.08 8.81 4.13
N ASP A 102 -3.57 8.28 5.25
CA ASP A 102 -4.02 8.64 6.60
C ASP A 102 -2.87 9.36 7.31
N ILE A 103 -2.56 10.58 6.85
CA ILE A 103 -1.45 11.36 7.39
C ILE A 103 -1.84 11.92 8.75
N LYS A 104 -1.05 11.62 9.79
CA LYS A 104 -1.26 12.11 11.15
C LYS A 104 0.01 12.76 11.71
N PRO A 105 -0.14 13.82 12.53
CA PRO A 105 0.99 14.37 13.26
C PRO A 105 1.48 13.35 14.30
N VAL A 106 2.80 13.20 14.39
CA VAL A 106 3.48 12.48 15.46
C VAL A 106 4.09 13.52 16.38
N ILE A 107 3.72 13.47 17.65
CA ILE A 107 4.12 14.43 18.69
C ILE A 107 5.14 13.75 19.59
N ASP A 108 6.25 14.43 19.86
CA ASP A 108 7.20 13.97 20.88
C ASP A 108 6.53 14.04 22.25
N SER A 109 6.41 12.87 22.88
CA SER A 109 5.85 12.71 24.23
C SER A 109 6.58 13.50 25.33
N LYS A 110 7.85 13.87 25.14
CA LYS A 110 8.68 14.59 26.12
C LYS A 110 8.55 16.10 26.00
N THR A 111 8.57 16.62 24.77
CA THR A 111 8.54 18.07 24.51
C THR A 111 7.13 18.58 24.18
N ASN A 112 6.17 17.69 23.89
CA ASN A 112 4.85 18.01 23.35
C ASN A 112 4.90 18.84 22.06
N THR A 113 5.97 18.71 21.29
CA THR A 113 6.13 19.38 19.99
C THR A 113 5.85 18.42 18.84
N LEU A 114 5.38 18.97 17.72
CA LEU A 114 5.26 18.21 16.48
C LEU A 114 6.66 17.82 15.98
N ASP A 115 6.88 16.52 15.75
CA ASP A 115 8.13 16.02 15.17
C ASP A 115 8.01 15.87 13.65
N TYR A 116 7.06 15.06 13.20
CA TYR A 116 6.83 14.78 11.78
C TYR A 116 5.39 14.35 11.53
N PHE A 117 5.05 14.21 10.25
CA PHE A 117 3.81 13.60 9.79
C PHE A 117 4.09 12.19 9.28
N GLU A 118 3.19 11.26 9.60
CA GLU A 118 3.33 9.86 9.21
C GLU A 118 2.04 9.36 8.56
N ASN A 119 2.17 8.61 7.47
CA ASN A 119 1.04 7.88 6.91
C ASN A 119 0.74 6.64 7.76
N LYS A 120 -0.41 6.64 8.43
CA LYS A 120 -0.88 5.52 9.25
C LYS A 120 -1.75 4.53 8.49
N LYS A 121 -1.98 4.73 7.18
CA LYS A 121 -2.74 3.77 6.37
C LYS A 121 -1.94 2.48 6.18
N ILE A 122 -2.53 1.38 6.64
CA ILE A 122 -2.04 0.03 6.45
C ILE A 122 -3.16 -0.80 5.83
N TYR A 123 -2.79 -1.65 4.88
CA TYR A 123 -3.65 -2.66 4.29
C TYR A 123 -3.28 -4.03 4.86
N PHE A 124 -4.27 -4.91 5.04
CA PHE A 124 -4.02 -6.33 5.29
C PHE A 124 -4.45 -7.13 4.07
N VAL A 125 -3.51 -7.81 3.44
CA VAL A 125 -3.78 -8.62 2.25
C VAL A 125 -3.87 -10.09 2.64
N LYS A 126 -4.98 -10.73 2.28
CA LYS A 126 -5.19 -12.16 2.41
C LYS A 126 -4.79 -12.88 1.12
N LYS A 127 -3.90 -13.86 1.22
CA LYS A 127 -3.56 -14.81 0.15
C LYS A 127 -3.98 -16.23 0.52
N VAL A 128 -4.47 -16.98 -0.47
CA VAL A 128 -4.71 -18.44 -0.40
C VAL A 128 -4.12 -19.05 -1.65
N ASP A 129 -3.32 -20.11 -1.50
CA ASP A 129 -2.60 -20.76 -2.61
C ASP A 129 -1.80 -19.77 -3.49
N GLY A 130 -1.23 -18.75 -2.84
CA GLY A 130 -0.46 -17.68 -3.50
C GLY A 130 -1.29 -16.57 -4.16
N VAL A 131 -2.61 -16.73 -4.25
CA VAL A 131 -3.52 -15.76 -4.90
C VAL A 131 -4.11 -14.82 -3.87
N VAL A 132 -4.14 -13.52 -4.17
CA VAL A 132 -4.83 -12.52 -3.33
C VAL A 132 -6.34 -12.76 -3.40
N THR A 133 -6.96 -13.03 -2.25
CA THR A 133 -8.41 -13.30 -2.15
C THR A 133 -9.18 -12.17 -1.47
N ALA A 134 -8.52 -11.38 -0.62
CA ALA A 134 -9.13 -10.20 0.02
C ALA A 134 -8.06 -9.16 0.40
N VAL A 135 -8.50 -7.92 0.52
CA VAL A 135 -7.70 -6.80 1.06
C VAL A 135 -8.58 -6.00 2.01
N TYR A 136 -8.06 -5.72 3.21
CA TYR A 136 -8.72 -4.96 4.27
C TYR A 136 -7.97 -3.65 4.55
#